data_AF-A0A925TIF1-F1
#
_entry.id   AF-A0A925TIF1-F1
#
_cell.length_a   1.000
_cell.length_b   1.000
_cell.length_c   1.000
_cell.angle_alpha   90.00
_cell.angle_beta   90.00
_cell.angle_gamma   90.00
#
_symmetry.space_group_name_H-M   'P 1'
#
loop_
_entity.id
_entity.type
_entity.pdbx_description
1 polymer ?
#
loop_
_entity_poly.entity_id
_entity_poly.type
_entity_poly.pdbx_seq_one_letter_code
_entity_poly.pdbx_strand_id
1 'polypeptide(L)'
;MSKGFASNYRIFLLGAGIIGCFGWIGLRLLDLHVFERERLMSYVERARRQITVEPAKRGDILDDKGDRLATSRSLIVLGVDPQALLKADEPKWPELARLLNLPLSELTRVFNTKTRVAPVVTTPTLDGVTTATVSADPATTAVAAEIESATADELRPTGERLIRWAKL
;
A
#
# COMPACT_ATOMS: atom_id res chain seq x y z
N MET A 1 24.16 70.02 26.78
CA MET A 1 23.50 68.77 26.30
C MET A 1 23.55 68.76 24.78
N SER A 2 24.60 68.14 24.23
CA SER A 2 24.86 68.07 22.80
C SER A 2 23.78 67.22 22.11
N LYS A 3 22.91 67.86 21.33
CA LYS A 3 22.05 67.16 20.37
C LYS A 3 22.99 66.53 19.33
N GLY A 4 23.20 65.22 19.45
CA GLY A 4 24.06 64.47 18.53
C GLY A 4 23.57 64.63 17.09
N PHE A 5 24.52 64.82 16.17
CA PHE A 5 24.33 65.14 14.75
C PHE A 5 23.56 64.10 13.92
N ALA A 6 23.07 63.02 14.52
CA ALA A 6 22.14 62.10 13.87
C ALA A 6 20.72 62.43 14.35
N SER A 7 19.93 63.07 13.49
CA SER A 7 18.50 63.34 13.74
C SER A 7 17.82 62.07 14.27
N ASN A 8 17.19 62.14 15.45
CA ASN A 8 16.45 61.04 16.08
C ASN A 8 15.47 60.36 15.10
N TYR A 9 14.99 61.12 14.12
CA TYR A 9 14.14 60.63 13.05
C TYR A 9 14.82 59.55 12.18
N ARG A 10 16.11 59.69 11.85
CA ARG A 10 16.84 58.72 11.02
C ARG A 10 17.05 57.39 11.74
N ILE A 11 17.40 57.44 13.03
CA ILE A 11 17.53 56.24 13.87
C ILE A 11 16.18 55.54 14.01
N PHE A 12 15.11 56.30 14.24
CA PHE A 12 13.76 55.73 14.34
C PHE A 12 13.32 55.07 13.03
N LEU A 13 13.60 55.69 11.88
CA LEU A 13 13.25 55.15 10.56
C LEU A 13 14.02 53.85 10.26
N LEU A 14 15.32 53.79 10.59
CA LEU A 14 16.11 52.56 10.49
C LEU A 14 15.59 51.46 11.44
N GLY A 15 15.30 51.81 12.69
CA GLY A 15 14.75 50.86 13.68
C GLY A 15 13.39 50.30 13.25
N ALA A 16 12.49 51.16 12.78
CA ALA A 16 11.20 50.76 12.24
C ALA A 16 11.34 49.87 11.00
N GLY A 17 12.29 50.16 10.12
CA GLY A 17 12.60 49.32 8.96
C GLY A 17 13.07 47.92 9.35
N ILE A 18 13.97 47.82 10.33
CA ILE A 18 14.46 46.53 10.83
C ILE A 18 13.33 45.73 11.49
N ILE A 19 12.52 46.37 12.34
CA ILE A 19 11.37 45.73 13.00
C ILE A 19 10.35 45.28 11.95
N GLY A 20 10.08 46.09 10.93
CA GLY A 20 9.19 45.73 9.83
C GLY A 20 9.68 44.50 9.06
N CYS A 21 10.99 44.41 8.81
CA CYS A 21 11.59 43.23 8.16
C CYS A 21 11.41 41.97 9.01
N PHE A 22 11.76 42.02 10.30
CA PHE A 22 11.56 40.88 11.20
C PHE A 22 10.07 40.52 11.38
N GLY A 23 9.18 41.51 11.42
CA GLY A 23 7.74 41.30 11.47
C GLY A 23 7.22 40.57 10.22
N TRP A 24 7.73 40.92 9.04
CA TRP A 24 7.39 40.24 7.79
C TRP A 24 7.84 38.77 7.78
N ILE A 25 9.07 38.50 8.22
CA ILE A 25 9.56 37.13 8.38
C ILE A 25 8.70 36.35 9.39
N GLY A 26 8.33 36.96 10.52
CA GLY A 26 7.46 36.34 11.52
C GLY A 26 6.07 36.01 10.96
N LEU A 27 5.46 36.94 10.21
CA LEU A 27 4.17 36.73 9.56
C LEU A 27 4.24 35.58 8.54
N ARG A 28 5.31 35.55 7.73
CA ARG A 28 5.52 34.48 6.74
C ARG A 28 5.74 33.12 7.40
N LEU A 29 6.40 33.10 8.56
CA LEU A 29 6.59 31.88 9.33
C LEU A 29 5.26 31.37 9.90
N LEU A 30 4.42 32.27 10.45
CA LEU A 30 3.09 31.92 10.95
C LEU A 30 2.17 31.41 9.84
N ASP A 31 2.23 32.03 8.66
CA ASP A 31 1.50 31.60 7.46
C ASP A 31 1.81 30.12 7.15
N LEU A 32 3.10 29.79 7.07
CA LEU A 32 3.56 28.44 6.80
C LEU A 32 3.24 27.44 7.92
N HIS A 33 3.37 27.86 9.19
CA HIS A 33 3.23 26.97 10.34
C HIS A 33 1.79 26.75 10.81
N VAL A 34 0.91 27.73 10.63
CA VAL A 34 -0.45 27.70 11.17
C VAL A 34 -1.46 27.45 10.06
N PHE A 35 -1.39 28.20 8.97
CA PHE A 35 -2.40 28.12 7.91
C PHE A 35 -2.11 26.97 6.94
N GLU A 36 -0.84 26.71 6.64
CA GLU A 36 -0.46 25.75 5.60
C GLU A 36 -0.06 24.38 6.17
N ARG A 37 -0.02 24.22 7.49
CA ARG A 37 0.34 22.97 8.18
C ARG A 37 -0.48 21.78 7.70
N GLU A 38 -1.80 21.93 7.64
CA GLU A 38 -2.70 20.81 7.28
C GLU A 38 -2.46 20.35 5.84
N ARG A 39 -2.28 21.33 4.95
CA ARG A 39 -1.94 21.07 3.55
C ARG A 39 -0.59 20.37 3.43
N LEU A 40 0.44 20.83 4.14
CA LEU A 40 1.78 20.23 4.11
C LEU A 40 1.80 18.82 4.74
N MET A 41 1.04 18.60 5.82
CA MET A 41 0.88 17.27 6.42
C MET A 41 0.20 16.28 5.46
N SER A 42 -0.81 16.70 4.71
CA SER A 42 -1.45 15.84 3.70
C SER A 42 -0.49 15.41 2.58
N TYR A 43 0.47 16.26 2.21
CA TYR A 43 1.53 15.90 1.26
C TYR A 43 2.53 14.94 1.87
N VAL A 44 2.94 15.16 3.13
CA VAL A 44 3.87 14.27 3.83
C VAL A 44 3.25 12.90 4.09
N GLU A 45 1.98 12.85 4.45
CA GLU A 45 1.24 11.61 4.69
C GLU A 45 1.03 10.82 3.38
N ARG A 46 0.73 11.50 2.28
CA ARG A 46 0.70 10.87 0.94
C ARG A 46 2.09 10.49 0.42
N ALA A 47 3.11 11.24 0.78
CA ALA A 47 4.50 10.99 0.41
C ALA A 47 5.18 10.00 1.36
N ARG A 48 4.46 9.42 2.35
CA ARG A 48 4.96 8.34 3.20
C ARG A 48 5.48 7.25 2.27
N ARG A 49 6.80 7.15 2.24
CA ARG A 49 7.61 6.73 1.10
C ARG A 49 7.14 5.40 0.50
N GLN A 50 6.49 5.46 -0.67
CA GLN A 50 6.22 4.26 -1.47
C GLN A 50 7.51 3.87 -2.18
N ILE A 51 8.21 2.85 -1.64
CA ILE A 51 9.35 2.25 -2.31
C ILE A 51 8.79 1.24 -3.33
N THR A 52 8.54 1.70 -4.55
CA THR A 52 8.20 0.83 -5.67
C THR A 52 9.51 0.21 -6.18
N VAL A 53 9.77 -1.03 -5.81
CA VAL A 53 10.91 -1.79 -6.33
C VAL A 53 10.63 -2.07 -7.81
N GLU A 54 11.44 -1.51 -8.70
CA GLU A 54 11.40 -1.84 -10.12
C GLU A 54 12.26 -3.10 -10.36
N PRO A 55 11.64 -4.26 -10.64
CA PRO A 55 12.40 -5.48 -10.85
C PRO A 55 13.18 -5.39 -12.18
N ALA A 56 14.46 -5.74 -12.15
CA ALA A 56 15.24 -5.88 -13.36
C ALA A 56 14.67 -6.99 -14.26
N LYS A 57 14.54 -6.71 -15.56
CA LYS A 57 14.11 -7.71 -16.54
C LYS A 57 15.18 -8.81 -16.65
N ARG A 58 14.76 -10.08 -16.62
CA ARG A 58 15.68 -11.22 -16.91
C ARG A 58 16.15 -11.17 -18.37
N GLY A 59 17.39 -11.61 -18.60
CA GLY A 59 17.95 -11.74 -19.94
C GLY A 59 17.15 -12.71 -20.81
N ASP A 60 17.15 -12.45 -22.13
CA ASP A 60 16.52 -13.33 -23.11
C ASP A 60 17.46 -14.49 -23.44
N ILE A 61 16.92 -15.71 -23.56
CA ILE A 61 17.68 -16.89 -23.98
C ILE A 61 17.50 -17.05 -25.49
N LEU A 62 18.62 -17.08 -26.21
CA LEU A 62 18.68 -17.17 -27.67
C LEU A 62 19.27 -18.53 -28.09
N ASP A 63 18.83 -19.05 -29.24
CA ASP A 63 19.48 -20.15 -29.94
C ASP A 63 20.77 -19.69 -30.65
N ASP A 64 21.59 -20.62 -31.15
CA ASP A 64 22.82 -20.36 -31.93
C ASP A 64 22.56 -19.48 -33.16
N LYS A 65 21.35 -19.57 -33.73
CA LYS A 65 20.89 -18.73 -34.85
C LYS A 65 20.33 -17.37 -34.44
N GLY A 66 20.25 -17.08 -33.14
CA GLY A 66 19.71 -15.84 -32.59
C GLY A 66 18.19 -15.83 -32.37
N ASP A 67 17.50 -16.97 -32.54
CA ASP A 67 16.06 -17.07 -32.28
C ASP A 67 15.75 -17.10 -30.78
N ARG A 68 14.69 -16.40 -30.35
CA ARG A 68 14.31 -16.27 -28.94
C ARG A 68 13.61 -17.52 -28.43
N LEU A 69 14.24 -18.23 -27.50
CA LEU A 69 13.66 -19.40 -26.83
C LEU A 69 12.87 -19.02 -25.58
N ALA A 70 13.36 -18.04 -24.82
CA ALA A 70 12.68 -17.53 -23.63
C ALA A 70 12.88 -16.02 -23.51
N THR A 71 11.77 -15.28 -23.32
CA THR A 71 11.80 -13.84 -23.08
C THR A 71 10.87 -13.46 -21.95
N SER A 72 11.30 -12.48 -21.15
CA SER A 72 10.43 -11.87 -20.15
C SER A 72 9.64 -10.74 -20.80
N ARG A 73 8.30 -10.86 -20.80
CA ARG A 73 7.40 -9.81 -21.28
C ARG A 73 6.35 -9.50 -20.22
N SER A 74 5.89 -8.26 -20.21
CA SER A 74 4.73 -7.88 -19.41
C SER A 74 3.50 -8.65 -19.90
N LEU A 75 2.75 -9.21 -18.95
CA LEU A 75 1.48 -9.87 -19.20
C LEU A 75 0.40 -9.13 -18.43
N ILE A 76 -0.71 -8.85 -19.11
CA ILE A 76 -1.91 -8.31 -18.46
C ILE A 76 -2.69 -9.51 -17.95
N VAL A 77 -2.80 -9.63 -16.62
CA VAL A 77 -3.64 -10.64 -15.97
C VAL A 77 -4.89 -9.93 -15.51
N LEU A 78 -6.05 -10.32 -16.03
CA LEU A 78 -7.32 -9.78 -15.61
C LEU A 78 -7.79 -10.52 -14.35
N GLY A 79 -8.15 -9.77 -13.32
CA GLY A 79 -8.73 -10.27 -12.10
C GLY A 79 -10.02 -9.53 -11.77
N VAL A 80 -10.92 -10.23 -11.08
CA VAL A 80 -12.16 -9.66 -10.54
C VAL A 80 -12.20 -9.86 -9.04
N ASP A 81 -12.76 -8.91 -8.30
CA ASP A 81 -13.11 -9.07 -6.89
C ASP A 81 -14.59 -9.46 -6.77
N PRO A 82 -14.92 -10.70 -6.34
CA PRO A 82 -16.31 -11.15 -6.16
C PRO A 82 -17.10 -10.35 -5.10
N GLN A 83 -16.44 -9.62 -4.20
CA GLN A 83 -17.10 -8.85 -3.13
C GLN A 83 -17.54 -7.47 -3.60
N ALA A 84 -16.83 -6.87 -4.55
CA ALA A 84 -17.11 -5.54 -5.07
C ALA A 84 -18.19 -5.53 -6.18
N LEU A 85 -18.66 -6.70 -6.62
CA LEU A 85 -19.65 -6.82 -7.68
C LEU A 85 -21.05 -6.39 -7.21
N LEU A 86 -21.60 -5.39 -7.90
CA LEU A 86 -22.96 -4.92 -7.72
C LEU A 86 -23.93 -5.80 -8.53
N LYS A 87 -25.08 -6.13 -7.94
CA LYS A 87 -26.15 -6.86 -8.66
C LYS A 87 -26.67 -6.11 -9.89
N ALA A 88 -26.52 -4.79 -9.91
CA ALA A 88 -26.93 -3.95 -11.05
C ALA A 88 -26.12 -4.19 -12.33
N ASP A 89 -24.91 -4.78 -12.23
CA ASP A 89 -24.02 -5.01 -13.38
C ASP A 89 -24.13 -6.42 -13.98
N GLU A 90 -24.95 -7.28 -13.40
CA GLU A 90 -25.31 -8.61 -13.93
C GLU A 90 -25.73 -8.61 -15.42
N PRO A 91 -26.53 -7.65 -15.94
CA PRO A 91 -26.87 -7.62 -17.36
C PRO A 91 -25.67 -7.36 -18.31
N LYS A 92 -24.54 -6.86 -17.80
CA LYS A 92 -23.32 -6.59 -18.61
C LYS A 92 -22.38 -7.78 -18.70
N TRP A 93 -22.57 -8.80 -17.86
CA TRP A 93 -21.72 -10.00 -17.84
C TRP A 93 -21.68 -10.77 -19.17
N PRO A 94 -22.77 -10.90 -19.95
CA PRO A 94 -22.73 -11.55 -21.26
C PRO A 94 -21.85 -10.80 -22.28
N GLU A 95 -21.83 -9.47 -22.23
CA GLU A 95 -20.99 -8.65 -23.09
C GLU A 95 -19.51 -8.78 -22.70
N LEU A 96 -19.22 -8.76 -21.39
CA LEU A 96 -17.87 -8.99 -20.87
C LEU A 96 -17.34 -10.37 -21.26
N ALA A 97 -18.15 -11.41 -21.13
CA ALA A 97 -17.79 -12.78 -21.52
C ALA A 97 -17.42 -12.87 -23.02
N ARG A 98 -18.14 -12.15 -23.89
CA ARG A 98 -17.80 -12.07 -25.33
C ARG A 98 -16.47 -11.37 -25.57
N LEU A 99 -16.19 -10.27 -24.87
CA LEU A 99 -14.93 -9.53 -25.01
C LEU A 99 -13.73 -10.33 -24.50
N LEU A 100 -13.91 -11.10 -23.43
CA LEU A 100 -12.86 -11.96 -22.86
C LEU A 100 -12.75 -13.32 -23.54
N ASN A 101 -13.65 -13.63 -24.47
CA ASN A 101 -13.76 -14.92 -25.14
C ASN A 101 -13.86 -16.09 -24.14
N LEU A 102 -14.59 -15.88 -23.03
CA LEU A 102 -14.83 -16.85 -21.96
C LEU A 102 -16.30 -17.29 -21.96
N PRO A 103 -16.60 -18.53 -21.56
CA PRO A 103 -17.98 -18.97 -21.41
C PRO A 103 -18.66 -18.25 -20.22
N LEU A 104 -19.90 -17.81 -20.42
CA LEU A 104 -20.67 -17.09 -19.40
C LEU A 104 -20.78 -17.89 -18.09
N SER A 105 -20.92 -19.22 -18.17
CA SER A 105 -21.00 -20.10 -17.01
C SER A 105 -19.76 -20.03 -16.11
N GLU A 106 -18.56 -19.93 -16.69
CA GLU A 106 -17.33 -19.80 -15.91
C GLU A 106 -17.20 -18.41 -15.30
N LEU A 107 -17.57 -17.37 -16.06
CA LEU A 107 -17.56 -15.99 -15.56
C LEU A 107 -18.52 -15.83 -14.38
N THR A 108 -19.76 -16.33 -14.50
CA THR A 108 -20.77 -16.32 -13.44
C THR A 108 -20.34 -17.16 -12.23
N ARG A 109 -19.66 -18.30 -12.44
CA ARG A 109 -19.10 -19.10 -11.35
C ARG A 109 -18.06 -18.29 -10.58
N VAL A 110 -17.09 -17.69 -11.29
CA VAL A 110 -16.02 -16.91 -10.67
C VAL A 110 -16.58 -15.70 -9.91
N PHE A 111 -17.56 -15.02 -10.49
CA PHE A 111 -18.18 -13.83 -9.90
C PHE A 111 -19.01 -14.14 -8.65
N ASN A 112 -19.64 -15.32 -8.58
CA ASN A 112 -20.45 -15.72 -7.44
C ASN A 112 -19.68 -16.49 -6.35
N THR A 113 -18.47 -16.97 -6.64
CA THR A 113 -17.65 -17.69 -5.65
C THR A 113 -17.04 -16.68 -4.67
N LYS A 114 -17.79 -16.36 -3.61
CA LYS A 114 -17.43 -15.35 -2.61
C LYS A 114 -16.48 -15.86 -1.52
N THR A 115 -16.57 -17.13 -1.20
CA THR A 115 -15.77 -17.77 -0.16
C THR A 115 -15.00 -18.94 -0.73
N ARG A 116 -13.81 -19.16 -0.18
CA ARG A 116 -12.98 -20.34 -0.42
C ARG A 116 -12.89 -21.08 0.90
N VAL A 117 -13.14 -22.39 0.86
CA VAL A 117 -12.85 -23.27 1.99
C VAL A 117 -11.34 -23.21 2.25
N ALA A 118 -10.95 -22.80 3.46
CA ALA A 118 -9.54 -22.79 3.82
C ALA A 118 -8.99 -24.21 3.66
N PRO A 119 -7.81 -24.41 3.06
CA PRO A 119 -7.18 -25.71 3.12
C PRO A 119 -6.95 -26.02 4.60
N VAL A 120 -7.66 -27.01 5.13
CA VAL A 120 -7.35 -27.63 6.41
C VAL A 120 -5.95 -28.18 6.21
N VAL A 121 -4.96 -27.48 6.77
CA VAL A 121 -3.59 -27.99 6.83
C VAL A 121 -3.65 -29.14 7.81
N THR A 122 -3.94 -30.34 7.32
CA THR A 122 -3.70 -31.56 8.08
C THR A 122 -2.19 -31.70 8.13
N THR A 123 -1.57 -31.11 9.16
CA THR A 123 -0.22 -31.46 9.57
C THR A 123 -0.21 -32.99 9.68
N PRO A 124 0.62 -33.71 8.91
CA PRO A 124 0.73 -35.14 9.11
C PRO A 124 1.29 -35.34 10.52
N THR A 125 0.41 -35.71 11.45
CA THR A 125 0.79 -36.30 12.72
C THR A 125 1.57 -37.56 12.37
N LEU A 126 2.90 -37.46 12.44
CA LEU A 126 3.77 -38.61 12.44
C LEU A 126 3.51 -39.34 13.75
N ASP A 127 2.78 -40.46 13.64
CA ASP A 127 2.57 -41.40 14.73
C ASP A 127 3.92 -41.90 15.24
N GLY A 128 4.21 -41.55 16.50
CA GLY A 128 5.12 -42.28 17.37
C GLY A 128 6.56 -41.80 17.44
N VAL A 129 6.84 -40.79 18.28
CA VAL A 129 7.87 -40.88 19.34
C VAL A 129 7.46 -39.96 20.49
N THR A 130 7.26 -40.54 21.66
CA THR A 130 6.98 -39.87 22.92
C THR A 130 8.27 -39.29 23.54
N THR A 131 8.11 -38.15 24.22
CA THR A 131 8.94 -37.56 25.30
C THR A 131 10.32 -36.98 24.94
N ALA A 132 10.43 -35.64 24.96
CA ALA A 132 10.99 -34.92 26.11
C ALA A 132 10.74 -33.40 26.02
N THR A 133 10.23 -32.85 27.12
CA THR A 133 10.09 -31.43 27.43
C THR A 133 11.42 -30.69 27.29
N VAL A 134 11.47 -29.62 26.51
CA VAL A 134 12.45 -28.54 26.70
C VAL A 134 11.69 -27.22 26.80
N SER A 135 11.83 -26.62 27.98
CA SER A 135 11.29 -25.33 28.36
C SER A 135 11.80 -24.18 27.49
N ALA A 136 10.89 -23.22 27.32
CA ALA A 136 11.02 -21.84 26.88
C ALA A 136 12.42 -21.22 26.80
N ASP A 137 12.69 -20.57 25.67
CA ASP A 137 13.59 -19.43 25.53
C ASP A 137 12.79 -18.24 24.96
N PRO A 138 12.78 -17.05 25.60
CA PRO A 138 11.75 -16.01 25.38
C PRO A 138 12.03 -14.99 24.25
N ALA A 139 13.03 -15.21 23.39
CA ALA A 139 13.48 -14.15 22.46
C ALA A 139 12.86 -14.20 21.04
N THR A 140 12.03 -15.19 20.72
CA THR A 140 11.41 -15.34 19.38
C THR A 140 9.87 -15.25 19.46
N THR A 141 9.35 -14.31 20.24
CA THR A 141 7.90 -14.09 20.35
C THR A 141 7.44 -12.79 19.67
N ALA A 142 8.34 -11.84 19.42
CA ALA A 142 7.94 -10.53 18.88
C ALA A 142 7.69 -10.54 17.36
N VAL A 143 8.50 -11.27 16.57
CA VAL A 143 8.39 -11.25 15.10
C VAL A 143 7.29 -12.20 14.58
N ALA A 144 6.96 -13.25 15.35
CA ALA A 144 5.85 -14.15 15.01
C ALA A 144 4.48 -13.48 15.28
N ALA A 145 4.36 -12.72 16.37
CA ALA A 145 3.09 -12.09 16.76
C ALA A 145 2.62 -10.97 15.81
N GLU A 146 3.55 -10.29 15.13
CA GLU A 146 3.21 -9.22 14.18
C GLU A 146 2.75 -9.76 12.81
N ILE A 147 3.18 -10.96 12.43
CA ILE A 147 2.67 -11.66 11.23
C ILE A 147 1.32 -12.35 11.55
N GLU A 148 1.15 -12.84 12.78
CA GLU A 148 -0.05 -13.58 13.19
C GLU A 148 -1.28 -12.67 13.36
N SER A 149 -1.09 -11.41 13.79
CA SER A 149 -2.19 -10.46 13.99
C SER A 149 -2.83 -9.93 12.70
N ALA A 150 -2.11 -9.89 11.57
CA ALA A 150 -2.69 -9.58 10.27
C ALA A 150 -3.47 -10.75 9.64
N THR A 151 -3.30 -11.96 10.18
CA THR A 151 -3.84 -13.21 9.61
C THR A 151 -5.02 -13.78 10.41
N ALA A 152 -5.23 -13.29 11.64
CA ALA A 152 -6.23 -13.80 12.57
C ALA A 152 -7.65 -13.22 12.37
N ASP A 153 -7.79 -12.10 11.66
CA ASP A 153 -9.03 -11.29 11.67
C ASP A 153 -10.10 -11.71 10.63
N GLU A 154 -9.89 -12.81 9.89
CA GLU A 154 -10.75 -13.19 8.74
C GLU A 154 -11.29 -14.62 8.74
N LEU A 155 -11.09 -15.40 9.80
CA LEU A 155 -11.74 -16.70 9.92
C LEU A 155 -13.17 -16.53 10.43
N ARG A 156 -14.16 -16.73 9.55
CA ARG A 156 -15.51 -17.01 10.03
C ARG A 156 -15.47 -18.25 10.95
N PRO A 157 -16.37 -18.36 11.94
CA PRO A 157 -16.46 -19.54 12.82
C PRO A 157 -16.66 -20.86 12.05
N THR A 158 -16.97 -20.80 10.75
CA THR A 158 -17.15 -21.91 9.82
C THR A 158 -15.86 -22.36 9.10
N GLY A 159 -14.71 -21.68 9.28
CA GLY A 159 -13.44 -22.07 8.64
C GLY A 159 -13.28 -21.62 7.17
N GLU A 160 -14.13 -20.72 6.70
CA GLU A 160 -14.08 -20.17 5.33
C GLU A 160 -13.30 -18.85 5.28
N ARG A 161 -12.57 -18.63 4.16
CA ARG A 161 -11.88 -17.38 3.85
C ARG A 161 -12.56 -16.65 2.71
N LEU A 162 -12.63 -15.32 2.77
CA LEU A 162 -13.17 -14.52 1.67
C LEU A 162 -12.18 -14.50 0.50
N ILE A 163 -12.71 -14.60 -0.73
CA ILE A 163 -11.92 -14.40 -1.94
C ILE A 163 -11.84 -12.89 -2.20
N ARG A 164 -10.63 -12.32 -2.12
CA ARG A 164 -10.36 -10.90 -2.43
C ARG A 164 -10.09 -10.65 -3.91
N TRP A 165 -9.69 -11.68 -4.66
CA TRP A 165 -9.49 -11.62 -6.10
C TRP A 165 -9.55 -13.01 -6.71
N ALA A 166 -10.12 -13.10 -7.90
CA ALA A 166 -10.13 -14.30 -8.73
C ALA A 166 -9.61 -13.94 -10.12
N LYS A 167 -8.72 -14.80 -10.65
CA LYS A 167 -8.19 -14.67 -12.00
C LYS A 167 -9.25 -15.12 -13.02
N LEU A 168 -9.39 -14.35 -14.10
CA LEU A 168 -10.21 -14.69 -15.27
C LEU A 168 -9.37 -15.36 -16.36
#